data_AF-A0A3L7CLC3-F1
#
_entry.id   AF-A0A3L7CLC3-F1
#
_cell.length_a   1.000
_cell.length_b   1.000
_cell.length_c   1.000
_cell.angle_alpha   90.00
_cell.angle_beta   90.00
_cell.angle_gamma   90.00
#
_symmetry.space_group_name_H-M   'P 1'
#
loop_
_entity.id
_entity.type
_entity.pdbx_description
1 polymer ?
#
loop_
_entity_poly.entity_id
_entity_poly.type
_entity_poly.pdbx_seq_one_letter_code
_entity_poly.pdbx_strand_id
1 'polypeptide(L)'
;MDSFGREDEVDRAVLERLAKSISRFLLRTHESWPNVRDECERLMLGHFSSKNGGLSQRAELTAKQAQLFAALGLEPPPKILGIHPRA
;
A
#
# COMPACT_ATOMS: atom_id res chain seq x y z
N MET A 1 -0.61 12.11 -27.11
CA MET A 1 -1.76 11.25 -26.78
C MET A 1 -1.16 10.03 -26.11
N ASP A 2 -0.80 10.21 -24.84
CA ASP A 2 -0.06 9.22 -24.06
C ASP A 2 -1.00 8.06 -23.73
N SER A 3 -0.58 6.88 -24.14
CA SER A 3 -1.34 5.65 -24.01
C SER A 3 -1.54 5.31 -22.53
N PHE A 4 -2.69 5.73 -22.01
CA PHE A 4 -3.34 5.17 -20.82
C PHE A 4 -3.81 3.75 -21.17
N GLY A 5 -2.87 2.81 -21.24
CA GLY A 5 -3.11 1.50 -21.81
C GLY A 5 -2.21 0.45 -21.18
N ARG A 6 -2.47 0.13 -19.90
CA ARG A 6 -2.00 -1.10 -19.23
C ARG A 6 -2.58 -1.32 -17.81
N GLU A 7 -3.70 -0.69 -17.45
CA GLU A 7 -4.20 -0.72 -16.06
C GLU A 7 -4.99 -1.99 -15.68
N ASP A 8 -5.44 -2.80 -16.65
CA ASP A 8 -6.49 -3.80 -16.37
C ASP A 8 -6.09 -5.28 -16.47
N GLU A 9 -4.87 -5.63 -16.92
CA GLU A 9 -4.46 -7.05 -16.99
C GLU A 9 -3.57 -7.43 -15.80
N VAL A 10 -4.21 -7.88 -14.73
CA VAL A 10 -3.48 -8.45 -13.59
C VAL A 10 -2.87 -9.80 -14.01
N ASP A 11 -1.56 -9.82 -14.20
CA ASP A 11 -0.79 -11.02 -14.54
C ASP A 11 -1.03 -12.16 -13.52
N ARG A 12 -1.34 -13.37 -13.99
CA ARG A 12 -1.51 -14.58 -13.16
C ARG A 12 -0.32 -14.79 -12.24
N ALA A 13 0.91 -14.55 -12.70
CA ALA A 13 2.11 -14.69 -11.89
C ALA A 13 2.13 -13.68 -10.72
N VAL A 14 1.58 -12.49 -10.91
CA VAL A 14 1.43 -11.48 -9.86
C VAL A 14 0.40 -11.95 -8.83
N LEU A 15 -0.75 -12.46 -9.27
CA LEU A 15 -1.78 -13.02 -8.38
C LEU A 15 -1.23 -14.20 -7.57
N GLU A 16 -0.48 -15.11 -8.19
CA GLU A 16 0.13 -16.25 -7.49
C GLU A 16 1.15 -15.81 -6.44
N ARG A 17 1.98 -14.80 -6.74
CA ARG A 17 2.92 -14.23 -5.77
C ARG A 17 2.18 -13.56 -4.61
N LEU A 18 1.13 -12.81 -4.90
CA LEU A 18 0.30 -12.15 -3.89
C LEU A 18 -0.36 -13.18 -2.97
N ALA A 19 -0.99 -14.21 -3.54
CA ALA A 19 -1.63 -15.28 -2.78
C ALA A 19 -0.62 -16.01 -1.87
N LYS A 20 0.56 -16.37 -2.39
CA LYS A 20 1.62 -17.01 -1.59
C LYS A 20 2.08 -16.14 -0.42
N SER A 21 2.21 -14.83 -0.62
CA SER A 21 2.59 -13.90 0.45
C SER A 21 1.49 -13.78 1.51
N ILE A 22 0.23 -13.64 1.11
CA ILE A 22 -0.91 -13.57 2.05
C ILE A 22 -1.03 -14.87 2.85
N SER A 23 -0.94 -16.04 2.21
CA SER A 23 -0.99 -17.33 2.91
C SER A 23 0.15 -17.49 3.91
N ARG A 24 1.39 -17.14 3.52
CA ARG A 24 2.54 -17.19 4.43
C ARG A 24 2.35 -16.27 5.63
N PHE A 25 1.78 -15.09 5.41
CA PHE A 25 1.50 -14.13 6.46
C PHE A 25 0.50 -14.69 7.48
N LEU A 26 -0.69 -15.12 7.02
CA LEU A 26 -1.76 -15.60 7.90
C LEU A 26 -1.30 -16.80 8.75
N LEU A 27 -0.49 -17.69 8.17
CA LEU A 27 0.08 -18.83 8.91
C LEU A 27 1.10 -18.42 9.99
N ARG A 28 1.89 -17.37 9.76
CA ARG A 28 2.96 -16.95 10.71
C ARG A 28 2.44 -16.09 11.85
N THR A 29 1.40 -15.31 11.61
CA THR A 29 0.87 -14.36 12.60
C THR A 29 -0.36 -14.87 13.34
N HIS A 30 -0.91 -16.02 12.93
CA HIS A 30 -2.19 -16.54 13.42
C HIS A 30 -3.35 -15.52 13.28
N GLU A 31 -3.20 -14.56 12.36
CA GLU A 31 -4.22 -13.55 12.07
C GLU A 31 -5.27 -14.09 11.11
N SER A 32 -6.47 -13.51 11.19
CA SER A 32 -7.56 -13.80 10.24
C SER A 32 -7.48 -12.87 9.03
N TRP A 33 -7.95 -13.34 7.87
CA TRP A 33 -8.03 -12.51 6.67
C TRP A 33 -8.83 -11.21 6.88
N PRO A 34 -10.01 -11.20 7.54
CA PRO A 34 -10.73 -9.96 7.84
C PRO A 34 -9.87 -8.94 8.58
N ASN A 35 -9.15 -9.36 9.64
CA ASN A 35 -8.31 -8.45 10.42
C ASN A 35 -7.16 -7.86 9.61
N VAL A 36 -6.55 -8.66 8.73
CA VAL A 36 -5.46 -8.20 7.85
C VAL A 36 -5.98 -7.24 6.80
N ARG A 37 -7.13 -7.57 6.20
CA ARG A 37 -7.80 -6.73 5.22
C ARG A 37 -8.17 -5.37 5.82
N ASP A 38 -8.85 -5.36 6.95
CA ASP A 38 -9.25 -4.14 7.64
C ASP A 38 -8.03 -3.26 7.95
N GLU A 39 -6.92 -3.88 8.36
CA GLU A 39 -5.70 -3.16 8.68
C GLU A 39 -5.01 -2.58 7.43
N CYS A 40 -5.04 -3.29 6.30
CA CYS A 40 -4.56 -2.75 5.03
C CYS A 40 -5.47 -1.61 4.52
N GLU A 41 -6.79 -1.74 4.65
CA GLU A 41 -7.76 -0.72 4.24
C GLU A 41 -7.66 0.57 5.07
N ARG A 42 -7.17 0.47 6.31
CA ARG A 42 -6.86 1.65 7.16
C ARG A 42 -5.70 2.49 6.68
N LEU A 43 -4.89 2.01 5.73
CA LEU A 43 -3.77 2.80 5.20
C LEU A 43 -4.31 3.96 4.36
N MET A 44 -4.47 5.13 4.98
CA MET A 44 -4.98 6.32 4.30
C MET A 44 -3.88 7.06 3.55
N LEU A 45 -4.20 7.54 2.35
CA LEU A 45 -3.41 8.53 1.61
C LEU A 45 -4.01 9.92 1.81
N GLY A 46 -3.32 10.76 2.57
CA GLY A 46 -3.70 12.16 2.77
C GLY A 46 -3.26 13.02 1.58
N HIS A 47 -4.18 13.86 1.10
CA HIS A 47 -3.87 14.90 0.12
C HIS A 47 -3.97 16.27 0.80
N PHE A 48 -2.85 16.98 0.85
CA PHE A 48 -2.73 18.28 1.48
C PHE A 48 -2.52 19.34 0.42
N SER A 49 -3.33 20.40 0.42
CA SER A 49 -3.21 21.51 -0.52
C SER A 49 -2.78 22.77 0.21
N SER A 50 -1.87 23.53 -0.42
CA SER A 50 -1.39 24.82 0.05
C SER A 50 -1.36 25.83 -1.10
N LYS A 51 -1.12 27.10 -0.76
CA LYS A 51 -0.88 28.17 -1.74
C LYS A 51 0.30 27.89 -2.69
N ASN A 52 1.27 27.07 -2.28
CA ASN A 52 2.49 26.77 -3.04
C ASN A 52 2.39 25.47 -3.85
N GLY A 53 1.29 24.72 -3.73
CA GLY A 53 1.15 23.39 -4.33
C GLY A 53 0.53 22.37 -3.39
N GLY A 54 0.47 21.11 -3.86
CA GLY A 54 -0.08 19.97 -3.15
C GLY A 54 0.97 18.95 -2.71
N LEU A 55 0.67 18.22 -1.65
CA LEU A 55 1.46 17.11 -1.09
C LEU A 55 0.56 15.89 -0.93
N SER A 56 0.98 14.76 -1.48
CA SER A 56 0.35 13.46 -1.22
C SER A 56 1.23 12.67 -0.26
N GLN A 57 0.71 12.40 0.94
CA GLN A 57 1.44 11.73 2.00
C GLN A 57 0.57 10.67 2.64
N ARG A 58 1.10 9.46 2.82
CA ARG A 58 0.42 8.41 3.55
C ARG A 58 0.38 8.75 5.05
N ALA A 59 -0.71 8.39 5.74
CA ALA A 59 -0.81 8.50 7.20
C ALA A 59 0.28 7.67 7.91
N GLU A 60 0.53 7.87 9.19
CA GLU A 60 1.48 7.02 9.92
C GLU A 60 1.08 5.53 9.84
N LEU A 61 2.08 4.63 9.79
CA LEU A 61 1.74 3.21 9.90
C LEU A 61 1.22 2.95 11.30
N THR A 62 0.21 2.11 11.42
CA THR A 62 -0.08 1.48 12.71
C THR A 62 1.05 0.52 13.07
N ALA A 63 1.16 0.18 14.37
CA ALA A 63 2.10 -0.85 14.82
C ALA A 63 1.85 -2.18 14.09
N LYS A 64 0.58 -2.52 13.82
CA LYS A 64 0.21 -3.73 13.10
C LYS A 64 0.71 -3.69 11.66
N GLN A 65 0.49 -2.60 10.92
CA GLN A 65 0.99 -2.46 9.55
C GLN A 65 2.52 -2.53 9.48
N ALA A 66 3.24 -1.91 10.43
CA ALA A 66 4.70 -2.02 10.50
C ALA A 66 5.15 -3.48 10.72
N GLN A 67 4.45 -4.23 11.59
CA GLN A 67 4.67 -5.66 11.77
C GLN A 67 4.35 -6.46 10.48
N LEU A 68 3.31 -6.07 9.72
CA LEU A 68 2.98 -6.71 8.42
C LEU A 68 4.17 -6.63 7.46
N PHE A 69 4.70 -5.43 7.23
CA PHE A 69 5.81 -5.21 6.31
C PHE A 69 7.06 -5.99 6.75
N ALA A 70 7.39 -5.95 8.05
CA ALA A 70 8.51 -6.70 8.61
C ALA A 70 8.33 -8.24 8.46
N ALA A 71 7.14 -8.77 8.75
CA ALA A 71 6.86 -10.20 8.65
C ALA A 71 6.92 -10.74 7.22
N LEU A 72 6.64 -9.87 6.24
CA LEU A 72 6.72 -10.16 4.80
C LEU A 72 8.10 -9.89 4.21
N GLY A 73 9.01 -9.26 4.95
CA GLY A 73 10.31 -8.82 4.43
C GLY A 73 10.17 -7.75 3.33
N LEU A 74 9.12 -6.92 3.43
CA LEU A 74 8.83 -5.85 2.49
C LEU A 74 9.21 -4.52 3.12
N GLU A 75 9.76 -3.61 2.33
CA GLU A 75 9.91 -2.23 2.76
C GLU A 75 8.53 -1.56 2.82
N PRO A 76 8.26 -0.75 3.87
CA PRO A 76 7.02 0.00 3.93
C PRO A 76 6.97 1.03 2.79
N PRO A 77 5.77 1.36 2.28
CA PRO A 77 5.62 2.34 1.22
C PRO A 77 6.15 3.71 1.68
N PRO A 78 6.75 4.50 0.76
CA PRO A 78 7.28 5.81 1.06
C PRO A 78 6.22 6.69 1.72
N LYS A 79 6.64 7.50 2.70
CA LYS A 79 5.73 8.38 3.41
C LYS A 79 5.15 9.45 2.49
N ILE A 80 6.02 10.09 1.70
CA ILE A 80 5.66 11.11 0.71
C ILE A 80 5.63 10.44 -0.66
N LEU A 81 4.47 10.49 -1.33
CA LEU A 81 4.28 9.87 -2.64
C LEU A 81 4.38 10.89 -3.79
N GLY A 82 4.14 12.17 -3.51
CA GLY A 82 4.22 13.21 -4.53
C GLY A 82 4.17 14.61 -3.96
N ILE A 83 4.91 15.50 -4.61
CA ILE A 83 4.85 16.94 -4.38
C ILE A 83 4.48 17.56 -5.73
N HIS A 84 3.39 18.32 -5.75
CA HIS A 84 2.88 18.95 -6.97
C HIS A 84 2.95 20.47 -6.80
N PRO A 85 3.95 21.15 -7.39
CA PRO A 85 4.03 22.60 -7.38
C PRO A 85 2.80 23.22 -8.04
N ARG A 86 2.34 24.37 -7.56
CA ARG A 86 1.33 25.15 -8.30
C ARG A 86 2.02 25.86 -9.47
N ALA A 87 1.43 25.75 -10.67
CA ALA A 87 1.88 26.43 -11.89
C ALA A 87 1.67 27.95 -11.82
#